data_AF-A0A348N2Q2-F1
#
_entry.id   AF-A0A348N2Q2-F1
#
_cell.length_a   1.000
_cell.length_b   1.000
_cell.length_c   1.000
_cell.angle_alpha   90.00
_cell.angle_beta   90.00
_cell.angle_gamma   90.00
#
_symmetry.space_group_name_H-M   'P 1'
#
loop_
_entity.id
_entity.type
_entity.pdbx_description
1 polymer ?
#
loop_
_entity_poly.entity_id
_entity_poly.type
_entity_poly.pdbx_seq_one_letter_code
_entity_poly.pdbx_strand_id
1 'polypeptide(L)' 'IGQLVLNDGASYRYLAESIRMHPCQTSLQQMMEKADFEQCRFHNLSAGIVALHIGYKF' A
#
# COMPACT_ATOMS: atom_id res chain seq x y z
N ILE A 1 23.17 22.61 9.33
CA ILE A 1 22.83 21.32 8.67
C ILE A 1 21.36 20.93 8.82
N GLY A 2 20.62 21.39 9.86
CA GLY A 2 19.19 21.05 10.05
C GLY A 2 18.15 21.79 9.19
N GLN A 3 18.56 22.74 8.33
CA GLN A 3 17.66 23.55 7.50
C GLN A 3 17.64 23.17 6.00
N LEU A 4 18.58 22.34 5.53
CA LEU A 4 18.64 21.92 4.12
C LEU A 4 17.77 20.69 3.81
N VAL A 5 17.18 20.09 4.84
CA VAL A 5 16.32 18.89 4.78
C VAL A 5 14.84 19.28 5.03
N LEU A 6 14.48 20.56 4.86
CA LEU A 6 13.10 21.03 5.10
C LEU A 6 12.13 20.77 3.93
N ASN A 7 12.50 19.89 3.01
CA ASN A 7 11.55 19.26 2.08
C ASN A 7 10.89 17.99 2.69
N ASP A 8 11.27 17.62 3.92
CA ASP A 8 10.81 16.39 4.59
C ASP A 8 9.48 16.52 5.35
N GLY A 9 9.12 17.70 5.87
CA GLY A 9 7.90 17.82 6.69
C GLY A 9 6.62 17.47 5.92
N ALA A 10 6.52 17.94 4.67
CA ALA A 10 5.40 17.63 3.80
C ALA A 10 5.44 16.18 3.29
N SER A 11 6.64 15.67 2.97
CA SER A 11 6.86 14.31 2.46
C SER A 11 6.55 13.24 3.51
N TYR A 12 7.01 13.39 4.75
CA TYR A 12 6.66 12.50 5.86
C TYR A 12 5.17 12.58 6.24
N ARG A 13 4.58 13.78 6.17
CA ARG A 13 3.14 13.94 6.37
C ARG A 13 2.34 13.20 5.31
N TYR A 14 2.71 13.35 4.04
CA TYR A 14 2.10 12.63 2.93
C TYR A 14 2.27 11.12 3.08
N LEU A 15 3.44 10.65 3.52
CA LEU A 15 3.66 9.23 3.79
C LEU A 15 2.69 8.71 4.86
N ALA A 16 2.60 9.38 6.01
CA ALA A 16 1.72 8.96 7.09
C ALA A 16 0.23 8.98 6.69
N GLU A 17 -0.21 10.00 5.95
CA GLU A 17 -1.58 10.10 5.44
C GLU A 17 -1.87 9.03 4.39
N SER A 18 -0.95 8.80 3.44
CA SER A 18 -1.14 7.80 2.38
C SER A 18 -1.20 6.37 2.93
N ILE A 19 -0.41 6.05 3.97
CA ILE A 19 -0.51 4.76 4.68
C ILE A 19 -1.88 4.59 5.34
N ARG A 20 -2.42 5.63 5.99
CA ARG A 20 -3.75 5.57 6.64
C ARG A 20 -4.90 5.44 5.64
N MET A 21 -4.77 6.09 4.49
CA MET A 21 -5.78 6.05 3.44
C MET A 21 -5.70 4.79 2.58
N HIS A 22 -4.59 4.05 2.65
CA HIS A 22 -4.41 2.83 1.87
C HIS A 22 -5.43 1.76 2.30
N PRO A 23 -6.08 1.07 1.35
CA PRO A 23 -7.02 0.00 1.69
C PRO A 23 -6.32 -1.12 2.47
N CYS A 24 -7.03 -1.76 3.40
CA CYS A 24 -6.54 -2.96 4.05
C CYS A 24 -6.40 -4.11 3.04
N GLN A 25 -5.66 -5.17 3.41
CA GLN A 25 -5.23 -6.20 2.46
C GLN A 25 -6.41 -6.88 1.74
N THR A 26 -7.49 -7.19 2.48
CA THR A 26 -8.70 -7.80 1.92
C THR A 26 -9.47 -6.83 1.01
N SER A 27 -9.54 -5.55 1.37
CA SER A 27 -10.19 -4.53 0.54
C SER A 27 -9.45 -4.36 -0.78
N LEU A 28 -8.11 -4.30 -0.75
CA LEU A 28 -7.31 -4.21 -1.97
C LEU A 28 -7.43 -5.47 -2.84
N GLN A 29 -7.45 -6.66 -2.24
CA GLN A 29 -7.68 -7.91 -2.96
C GLN A 29 -9.04 -7.89 -3.69
N GLN A 30 -10.11 -7.45 -3.03
CA GLN A 30 -11.42 -7.29 -3.67
C GLN A 30 -11.43 -6.24 -4.78
N MET A 31 -10.65 -5.17 -4.62
CA MET A 31 -10.48 -4.17 -5.69
C MET A 31 -9.78 -4.78 -6.91
N MET A 32 -8.80 -5.66 -6.72
CA MET A 32 -8.14 -6.39 -7.81
C MET A 32 -9.12 -7.33 -8.52
N GLU A 33 -9.92 -8.09 -7.75
CA GLU A 33 -10.95 -8.97 -8.31
C GLU A 33 -11.99 -8.19 -9.13
N LYS A 34 -12.43 -7.02 -8.64
CA LYS A 34 -13.32 -6.11 -9.37
C LYS A 34 -12.68 -5.50 -10.62
N ALA A 35 -11.36 -5.56 -10.74
CA ALA A 35 -10.61 -5.10 -11.90
C ALA A 35 -10.25 -6.24 -12.86
N ASP A 36 -10.97 -7.36 -12.78
CA ASP A 36 -10.82 -8.56 -13.62
C ASP A 36 -9.48 -9.30 -13.44
N PHE A 37 -8.80 -9.12 -12.30
CA PHE A 37 -7.73 -10.02 -11.90
C PHE A 37 -8.30 -11.26 -11.23
N GLU A 38 -7.85 -12.43 -11.67
CA GLU A 38 -8.20 -13.74 -11.14
C GLU A 38 -7.12 -14.27 -10.19
N GLN A 39 -7.50 -15.24 -9.36
CA GLN A 39 -6.64 -15.89 -8.37
C GLN A 39 -5.88 -14.90 -7.47
N CYS A 40 -6.56 -13.80 -7.13
CA CYS A 40 -6.02 -12.75 -6.28
C CYS A 40 -5.72 -13.28 -4.87
N ARG A 41 -4.51 -13.04 -4.38
CA ARG A 41 -4.07 -13.40 -3.03
C ARG A 41 -3.05 -12.39 -2.53
N PHE A 42 -2.87 -12.31 -1.21
CA PHE A 42 -1.82 -11.51 -0.61
C PHE A 42 -1.01 -12.28 0.42
N HIS A 43 0.23 -11.85 0.64
CA HIS A 43 1.09 -12.36 1.69
C HIS A 43 1.60 -11.21 2.55
N ASN A 44 1.35 -11.30 3.86
CA ASN A 44 1.82 -10.30 4.82
C ASN A 44 3.32 -10.47 5.07
N LEU A 45 4.04 -9.35 5.07
CA LEU A 45 5.45 -9.26 5.40
C LEU A 45 5.60 -8.39 6.66
N SER A 46 6.69 -8.57 7.40
CA SER A 46 6.99 -7.77 8.59
C SER A 46 5.80 -7.70 9.57
N ALA A 47 5.18 -8.84 9.88
CA ALA A 47 4.00 -8.96 10.74
C ALA A 47 2.78 -8.13 10.31
N GLY A 48 2.64 -7.84 9.01
CA GLY A 48 1.48 -7.14 8.45
C GLY A 48 1.66 -5.64 8.27
N ILE A 49 2.86 -5.10 8.52
CA ILE A 49 3.19 -3.69 8.20
C ILE A 49 3.08 -3.45 6.68
N VAL A 50 3.47 -4.43 5.87
CA VAL A 50 3.32 -4.40 4.41
C VAL A 50 2.81 -5.75 3.90
N ALA A 51 2.26 -5.77 2.68
CA ALA A 51 1.81 -6.99 2.02
C ALA A 51 2.18 -7.00 0.54
N LEU A 52 2.43 -8.20 0.01
CA LEU A 52 2.59 -8.45 -1.42
C LEU A 52 1.27 -9.01 -1.97
N HIS A 53 0.64 -8.30 -2.90
CA HIS A 53 -0.56 -8.76 -3.62
C HIS A 53 -0.19 -9.32 -5.00
N ILE A 54 -0.81 -10.44 -5.37
CA ILE A 54 -0.60 -11.14 -6.64
C ILE A 54 -1.97 -11.47 -7.23
N GLY A 55 -2.14 -11.19 -8.52
CA GLY A 55 -3.32 -11.57 -9.31
C GLY A 55 -2.91 -11.80 -10.77
N TYR A 56 -3.70 -12.58 -11.50
CA TYR A 56 -3.43 -12.96 -12.90
C TYR A 56 -4.55 -12.46 -13.80
N LYS A 57 -4.24 -12.15 -15.06
CA LYS A 57 -5.24 -11.83 -16.07
C LYS A 57 -5.02 -12.78 -17.25
N PHE A 58 -6.07 -13.51 -17.62
CA PHE A 58 -6.04 -14.48 -18.72
C PHE A 58 -6.57 -13.88 -20.02
#